data_AF-A0A7W0GAQ8-F1
#
_entry.id   AF-A0A7W0GAQ8-F1
#
_cell.length_a   1.000
_cell.length_b   1.000
_cell.length_c   1.000
_cell.angle_alpha   90.00
_cell.angle_beta   90.00
_cell.angle_gamma   90.00
#
_symmetry.space_group_name_H-M   'P 1'
#
loop_
_entity.id
_entity.type
_entity.pdbx_description
1 polymer ?
#
loop_
_entity_poly.entity_id
_entity_poly.type
_entity_poly.pdbx_seq_one_letter_code
_entity_poly.pdbx_strand_id
1 'polypeptide(L)'
;MRPSPPSVSRSGEPRRRRLSELVALPRRSPLYPQLARALAAADEMHDLRSDLGLVPVRPTATTRQAGCYRMREGDPIDLRVSRRHDRVPLSFLHELGHLIDHQVAPEPRRFASTGHPALKEWRAAARRLESRAPMRAGRSHRRYFDSRRELWARSYAQTVLLRSSDSSLRAHLTALQRADDPFVWPEREFEPLACEVEAVFARLDLLKSLRLAA
;
A
#
# COMPACT_ATOMS: atom_id res chain seq x y z
N MET A 1 12.36 23.76 -18.80
CA MET A 1 11.62 22.54 -18.40
C MET A 1 12.44 21.80 -17.34
N ARG A 2 11.92 21.50 -16.15
CA ARG A 2 12.71 20.75 -15.14
C ARG A 2 12.88 19.30 -15.61
N PRO A 3 14.09 18.72 -15.53
CA PRO A 3 14.29 17.32 -15.92
C PRO A 3 13.44 16.40 -15.06
N SER A 4 12.86 15.38 -15.69
CA SER A 4 12.10 14.37 -14.98
C SER A 4 13.01 13.63 -14.00
N PRO A 5 12.56 13.34 -12.76
CA PRO A 5 13.39 12.63 -11.80
C PRO A 5 13.80 11.26 -12.35
N PRO A 6 15.01 10.78 -12.02
CA PRO A 6 15.49 9.46 -12.42
C PRO A 6 14.68 8.37 -11.70
N SER A 7 14.68 7.16 -12.28
CA SER A 7 14.21 5.96 -11.58
C SER A 7 15.19 5.58 -10.46
N VAL A 8 14.69 4.86 -9.47
CA VAL A 8 15.46 4.31 -8.35
C VAL A 8 16.41 3.25 -8.88
N SER A 9 17.67 3.31 -8.44
CA SER A 9 18.69 2.35 -8.83
C SER A 9 18.40 0.95 -8.26
N ARG A 10 18.95 -0.06 -8.93
CA ARG A 10 18.89 -1.46 -8.50
C ARG A 10 20.31 -1.97 -8.29
N SER A 11 20.49 -2.74 -7.23
CA SER A 11 21.75 -3.45 -6.97
C SER A 11 21.88 -4.75 -7.77
N GLY A 12 20.77 -5.30 -8.28
CA GLY A 12 20.75 -6.59 -8.97
C GLY A 12 20.69 -7.81 -8.04
N GLU A 13 20.80 -7.62 -6.73
CA GLU A 13 20.80 -8.69 -5.73
C GLU A 13 19.66 -8.47 -4.71
N PRO A 14 18.49 -9.11 -4.90
CA PRO A 14 17.37 -8.96 -3.97
C PRO A 14 17.69 -9.50 -2.58
N ARG A 15 17.42 -8.71 -1.54
CA ARG A 15 17.68 -9.06 -0.14
C ARG A 15 16.42 -8.84 0.68
N ARG A 16 16.22 -9.61 1.75
CA ARG A 16 15.16 -9.36 2.73
C ARG A 16 15.51 -8.09 3.52
N ARG A 17 14.61 -7.12 3.53
CA ARG A 17 14.80 -5.78 4.11
C ARG A 17 13.52 -5.29 4.76
N ARG A 18 13.65 -4.42 5.77
CA ARG A 18 12.52 -3.65 6.30
C ARG A 18 12.06 -2.64 5.26
N LEU A 19 10.79 -2.27 5.28
CA LEU A 19 10.25 -1.22 4.42
C LEU A 19 10.87 0.14 4.76
N SER A 20 11.21 0.39 6.02
CA SER A 20 11.97 1.60 6.42
C SER A 20 13.38 1.69 5.84
N GLU A 21 13.96 0.57 5.41
CA GLU A 21 15.25 0.55 4.70
C GLU A 21 15.08 0.77 3.18
N LEU A 22 13.86 0.62 2.66
CA LEU A 22 13.53 0.77 1.25
C LEU A 22 12.93 2.13 0.90
N VAL A 23 12.34 2.82 1.87
CA VAL A 23 11.55 4.03 1.63
C VAL A 23 12.17 5.23 2.35
N ALA A 24 12.50 6.29 1.60
CA ALA A 24 13.03 7.54 2.14
C ALA A 24 11.90 8.55 2.43
N LEU A 25 11.52 8.66 3.71
CA LEU A 25 10.50 9.60 4.17
C LEU A 25 10.98 11.07 4.14
N PRO A 26 10.07 12.03 3.88
CA PRO A 26 10.41 13.45 3.77
C PRO A 26 10.54 14.09 5.16
N ARG A 27 11.68 13.91 5.85
CA ARG A 27 11.90 14.32 7.25
C ARG A 27 11.60 15.80 7.57
N ARG A 28 11.71 16.69 6.59
CA ARG A 28 11.41 18.13 6.73
C ARG A 28 9.94 18.49 6.47
N SER A 29 9.11 17.51 6.12
CA SER A 29 7.69 17.74 5.82
C SER A 29 6.84 17.69 7.08
N PRO A 30 5.78 18.51 7.19
CA PRO A 30 4.79 18.36 8.25
C PRO A 30 4.04 17.01 8.19
N LEU A 31 4.06 16.31 7.05
CA LEU A 31 3.48 14.97 6.94
C LEU A 31 4.33 13.88 7.62
N TYR A 32 5.60 14.15 7.91
CA TYR A 32 6.55 13.14 8.37
C TYR A 32 6.05 12.30 9.56
N PRO A 33 5.47 12.88 10.64
CA PRO A 33 5.05 12.08 11.79
C PRO A 33 4.00 11.02 11.43
N GLN A 34 3.04 11.36 10.58
CA GLN A 34 1.98 10.44 10.15
C GLN A 34 2.53 9.36 9.20
N LEU A 35 3.42 9.74 8.27
CA LEU A 35 4.07 8.81 7.36
C LEU A 35 4.99 7.83 8.10
N ALA A 36 5.72 8.31 9.11
CA ALA A 36 6.62 7.50 9.92
C ALA A 36 5.85 6.45 10.73
N ARG A 37 4.73 6.82 11.36
CA ARG A 37 3.85 5.87 12.07
C ARG A 37 3.30 4.80 11.12
N ALA A 38 2.79 5.22 9.96
CA ALA A 38 2.26 4.30 8.97
C ALA A 38 3.34 3.33 8.45
N LEU A 39 4.55 3.82 8.17
CA LEU A 39 5.67 2.97 7.75
C LEU A 39 6.11 2.01 8.85
N ALA A 40 6.14 2.46 10.11
CA ALA A 40 6.45 1.61 11.26
C ALA A 40 5.42 0.47 11.42
N ALA A 41 4.12 0.76 11.27
CA ALA A 41 3.08 -0.26 11.32
C ALA A 41 3.22 -1.29 10.19
N ALA A 42 3.58 -0.84 8.97
CA ALA A 42 3.86 -1.75 7.87
C ALA A 42 5.12 -2.61 8.13
N ASP A 43 6.16 -1.99 8.70
CA ASP A 43 7.38 -2.67 9.14
C ASP A 43 7.13 -3.70 10.24
N GLU A 44 6.17 -3.49 11.13
CA GLU A 44 5.77 -4.48 12.15
C GLU A 44 5.13 -5.72 11.51
N MET A 45 4.40 -5.53 10.41
CA MET A 45 3.67 -6.59 9.74
C MET A 45 4.58 -7.50 8.91
N HIS A 46 5.48 -6.95 8.09
CA HIS A 46 6.29 -7.78 7.18
C HIS A 46 7.61 -7.13 6.74
N ASP A 47 8.45 -7.93 6.08
CA ASP A 47 9.62 -7.48 5.30
C ASP A 47 9.33 -7.53 3.80
N LEU A 48 10.29 -7.09 2.99
CA LEU A 48 10.25 -7.25 1.54
C LEU A 48 11.60 -7.74 1.02
N ARG A 49 11.58 -8.69 0.07
CA ARG A 49 12.77 -9.02 -0.75
C ARG A 49 12.86 -8.00 -1.89
N SER A 50 13.89 -7.18 -1.91
CA SER A 50 14.10 -6.18 -2.96
C SER A 50 15.58 -5.83 -3.12
N ASP A 51 15.97 -5.48 -4.33
CA ASP A 51 17.31 -4.99 -4.71
C ASP A 51 17.35 -3.47 -4.92
N LEU A 52 16.23 -2.77 -4.70
CA LEU A 52 16.10 -1.34 -4.91
C LEU A 52 16.96 -0.53 -3.93
N GLY A 53 17.47 0.59 -4.43
CA GLY A 53 17.87 1.73 -3.62
C GLY A 53 16.67 2.37 -2.90
N LEU A 54 16.93 3.44 -2.14
CA LEU A 54 15.87 4.14 -1.41
C LEU A 54 14.85 4.79 -2.36
N VAL A 55 13.59 4.39 -2.26
CA VAL A 55 12.46 4.98 -2.98
C VAL A 55 11.99 6.24 -2.24
N PRO A 56 12.10 7.44 -2.83
CA PRO A 56 11.74 8.67 -2.15
C PRO A 56 10.23 8.84 -2.01
N VAL A 57 9.78 9.32 -0.86
CA VAL A 57 8.41 9.79 -0.64
C VAL A 57 8.37 11.31 -0.76
N ARG A 58 7.51 11.81 -1.63
CA ARG A 58 7.40 13.24 -1.96
C ARG A 58 6.03 13.80 -1.57
N PRO A 59 5.96 14.74 -0.62
CA PRO A 59 4.76 15.49 -0.36
C PRO A 59 4.35 16.30 -1.58
N THR A 60 3.06 16.39 -1.83
CA THR A 60 2.47 17.28 -2.84
C THR A 60 1.33 18.09 -2.22
N ALA A 61 0.82 19.06 -2.96
CA ALA A 61 -0.31 19.88 -2.53
C ALA A 61 -1.47 19.85 -3.54
N THR A 62 -1.54 18.80 -4.36
CA THR A 62 -2.60 18.65 -5.36
C THR A 62 -3.90 18.17 -4.71
N THR A 63 -5.04 18.64 -5.19
CA THR A 63 -6.37 18.15 -4.78
C THR A 63 -6.90 17.06 -5.73
N ARG A 64 -6.19 16.81 -6.84
CA ARG A 64 -6.64 15.86 -7.88
C ARG A 64 -6.48 14.39 -7.47
N GLN A 65 -5.47 14.09 -6.65
CA GLN A 65 -5.18 12.73 -6.19
C GLN A 65 -4.52 12.77 -4.81
N ALA A 66 -4.92 11.84 -3.95
CA ALA A 66 -4.41 11.75 -2.58
C ALA A 66 -3.01 11.12 -2.52
N GLY A 67 -2.69 10.22 -3.45
CA GLY A 67 -1.38 9.63 -3.61
C GLY A 67 -1.07 9.31 -5.07
N CYS A 68 0.18 8.94 -5.35
CA CYS A 68 0.57 8.33 -6.62
C CYS A 68 1.94 7.64 -6.53
N TYR A 69 1.97 6.34 -6.77
CA TYR A 69 3.15 5.54 -7.04
C TYR A 69 3.57 5.73 -8.50
N ARG A 70 4.79 6.19 -8.73
CA ARG A 70 5.30 6.48 -10.08
C ARG A 70 6.42 5.52 -10.45
N MET A 71 6.40 5.11 -11.71
CA MET A 71 7.41 4.26 -12.32
C MET A 71 7.72 4.73 -13.74
N ARG A 72 8.90 4.36 -14.25
CA ARG A 72 9.29 4.50 -15.65
C ARG A 72 9.98 3.23 -16.09
N GLU A 73 9.56 2.70 -17.24
CA GLU A 73 10.17 1.52 -17.85
C GLU A 73 10.24 0.27 -16.96
N GLY A 74 9.41 0.19 -15.91
CA GLY A 74 9.42 -0.93 -14.96
C GLY A 74 10.18 -0.64 -13.67
N ASP A 75 10.75 0.55 -13.51
CA ASP A 75 11.45 0.93 -12.29
C ASP A 75 10.72 2.02 -11.51
N PRO A 76 10.68 1.93 -10.16
CA PRO A 76 10.10 2.97 -9.32
C PRO A 76 10.80 4.32 -9.50
N ILE A 77 10.07 5.42 -9.32
CA ILE A 77 10.61 6.78 -9.27
C ILE A 77 10.43 7.35 -7.86
N ASP A 78 9.17 7.41 -7.40
CA ASP A 78 8.80 7.90 -6.08
C ASP A 78 7.38 7.47 -5.70
N LEU A 79 7.06 7.63 -4.42
CA LEU A 79 5.70 7.66 -3.92
C LEU A 79 5.33 9.12 -3.64
N ARG A 80 4.19 9.57 -4.14
CA ARG A 80 3.66 10.91 -3.86
C ARG A 80 2.50 10.79 -2.89
N VAL A 81 2.44 11.73 -1.95
CA VAL A 81 1.32 11.83 -0.99
C VAL A 81 0.91 13.29 -0.90
N SER A 82 -0.37 13.58 -1.10
CA SER A 82 -0.88 14.94 -1.03
C SER A 82 -1.26 15.31 0.40
N ARG A 83 -0.84 16.50 0.83
CA ARG A 83 -1.24 17.09 2.13
C ARG A 83 -2.64 17.70 2.14
N ARG A 84 -3.36 17.67 1.01
CA ARG A 84 -4.69 18.28 0.86
C ARG A 84 -5.85 17.33 1.12
N HIS A 85 -5.56 16.08 1.49
CA HIS A 85 -6.56 15.07 1.77
C HIS A 85 -6.42 14.59 3.21
N ASP A 86 -7.54 14.39 3.89
CA ASP A 86 -7.58 14.04 5.32
C ASP A 86 -7.23 12.56 5.62
N ARG A 87 -6.66 11.85 4.64
CA ARG A 87 -6.38 10.41 4.64
C ARG A 87 -4.91 10.11 4.38
N VAL A 88 -4.00 10.90 4.96
CA VAL A 88 -2.56 10.82 4.69
C VAL A 88 -1.98 9.42 4.97
N PRO A 89 -2.20 8.79 6.15
CA PRO A 89 -1.71 7.43 6.40
C PRO A 89 -2.23 6.41 5.40
N LEU A 90 -3.54 6.40 5.15
CA LEU A 90 -4.16 5.48 4.19
C LEU A 90 -3.59 5.67 2.77
N SER A 91 -3.47 6.91 2.29
CA SER A 91 -2.96 7.22 0.96
C SER A 91 -1.51 6.78 0.79
N PHE A 92 -0.67 7.04 1.80
CA PHE A 92 0.70 6.57 1.78
C PHE A 92 0.80 5.04 1.72
N LEU A 93 0.03 4.34 2.57
CA LEU A 93 0.03 2.88 2.61
C LEU A 93 -0.53 2.28 1.31
N HIS A 94 -1.49 2.94 0.67
CA HIS A 94 -1.98 2.54 -0.64
C HIS A 94 -0.87 2.58 -1.70
N GLU A 95 -0.14 3.69 -1.80
CA GLU A 95 1.00 3.78 -2.74
C GLU A 95 2.12 2.79 -2.39
N LEU A 96 2.35 2.56 -1.09
CA LEU A 96 3.29 1.54 -0.62
C LEU A 96 2.84 0.14 -1.03
N GLY A 97 1.54 -0.13 -0.98
CA GLY A 97 0.93 -1.37 -1.48
C GLY A 97 1.21 -1.60 -2.96
N HIS A 98 1.12 -0.56 -3.79
CA HIS A 98 1.52 -0.63 -5.20
C HIS A 98 3.01 -0.92 -5.38
N LEU A 99 3.88 -0.29 -4.59
CA LEU A 99 5.32 -0.57 -4.63
C LEU A 99 5.59 -2.05 -4.27
N ILE A 100 4.99 -2.55 -3.20
CA ILE A 100 5.15 -3.95 -2.76
C ILE A 100 4.64 -4.92 -3.83
N ASP A 101 3.46 -4.66 -4.38
CA ASP A 101 2.86 -5.46 -5.45
C ASP A 101 3.78 -5.57 -6.68
N HIS A 102 4.43 -4.46 -7.00
CA HIS A 102 5.40 -4.38 -8.09
C HIS A 102 6.72 -5.10 -7.77
N GLN A 103 7.18 -5.10 -6.52
CA GLN A 103 8.42 -5.78 -6.12
C GLN A 103 8.27 -7.29 -5.93
N VAL A 104 7.07 -7.76 -5.57
CA VAL A 104 6.77 -9.20 -5.46
C VAL A 104 6.58 -9.85 -6.84
N ALA A 105 6.36 -9.06 -7.90
CA ALA A 105 6.17 -9.59 -9.24
C ALA A 105 7.47 -10.26 -9.76
N PRO A 106 7.36 -11.42 -10.44
CA PRO A 106 8.53 -12.15 -10.92
C PRO A 106 9.18 -11.50 -12.15
N GLU A 107 8.41 -10.69 -12.88
CA GLU A 107 8.89 -9.97 -14.06
C GLU A 107 8.82 -8.46 -13.80
N PRO A 108 9.83 -7.69 -14.27
CA PRO A 108 9.73 -6.24 -14.32
C PRO A 108 8.46 -5.80 -15.06
N ARG A 109 7.84 -4.69 -14.62
CA ARG A 109 6.61 -4.10 -15.21
C ARG A 109 5.31 -4.87 -14.94
N ARG A 110 5.33 -5.97 -14.17
CA ARG A 110 4.12 -6.65 -13.71
C ARG A 110 3.80 -6.32 -12.26
N PHE A 111 2.56 -6.61 -11.88
CA PHE A 111 2.07 -6.52 -10.51
C PHE A 111 1.69 -7.91 -10.03
N ALA A 112 2.18 -8.34 -8.88
CA ALA A 112 1.96 -9.68 -8.33
C ALA A 112 0.47 -10.02 -8.15
N SER A 113 -0.34 -9.02 -7.78
CA SER A 113 -1.80 -9.10 -7.60
C SER A 113 -2.52 -9.59 -8.85
N THR A 114 -1.93 -9.41 -10.03
CA THR A 114 -2.53 -9.83 -11.30
C THR A 114 -2.48 -11.34 -11.51
N GLY A 115 -1.45 -12.04 -11.00
CA GLY A 115 -1.25 -13.45 -11.34
C GLY A 115 -0.30 -14.26 -10.46
N HIS A 116 0.44 -13.66 -9.52
CA HIS A 116 1.38 -14.39 -8.68
C HIS A 116 0.67 -15.49 -7.86
N PRO A 117 1.21 -16.72 -7.75
CA PRO A 117 0.56 -17.83 -7.05
C PRO A 117 0.25 -17.54 -5.58
N ALA A 118 1.16 -16.89 -4.85
CA ALA A 118 0.96 -16.54 -3.43
C ALA A 118 -0.30 -15.67 -3.18
N LEU A 119 -0.75 -14.93 -4.20
CA LEU A 119 -1.93 -14.05 -4.15
C LEU A 119 -3.21 -14.73 -4.66
N LYS A 120 -3.20 -16.04 -4.94
CA LYS A 120 -4.37 -16.78 -5.46
C LYS A 120 -5.57 -16.70 -4.52
N GLU A 121 -5.38 -17.02 -3.25
CA GLU A 121 -6.47 -17.04 -2.26
C GLU A 121 -6.92 -15.61 -1.90
N TRP A 122 -6.00 -14.66 -1.79
CA TRP A 122 -6.33 -13.24 -1.71
C TRP A 122 -7.22 -12.79 -2.88
N ARG A 123 -6.91 -13.16 -4.14
CA ARG A 123 -7.77 -12.85 -5.29
C ARG A 123 -9.16 -13.49 -5.17
N ALA A 124 -9.25 -14.69 -4.60
CA ALA A 124 -10.52 -15.36 -4.39
C ALA A 124 -11.38 -14.67 -3.32
N ALA A 125 -10.76 -14.26 -2.21
CA ALA A 125 -11.40 -13.49 -1.15
C ALA A 125 -11.83 -12.10 -1.64
N ALA A 126 -10.96 -11.38 -2.37
CA ALA A 126 -11.25 -10.05 -2.89
C ALA A 126 -12.46 -10.01 -3.85
N ARG A 127 -12.73 -11.10 -4.57
CA ARG A 127 -13.92 -11.23 -5.44
C ARG A 127 -15.24 -11.33 -4.68
N ARG A 128 -15.21 -11.73 -3.40
CA ARG A 128 -16.40 -11.83 -2.56
C ARG A 128 -16.74 -10.51 -1.88
N LEU A 129 -15.82 -9.56 -1.89
CA LEU A 129 -15.99 -8.28 -1.25
C LEU A 129 -16.80 -7.34 -2.14
N GLU A 130 -17.72 -6.59 -1.53
CA GLU A 130 -18.53 -5.63 -2.27
C GLU A 130 -17.67 -4.50 -2.86
N SER A 131 -18.02 -4.09 -4.08
CA SER A 131 -17.38 -2.96 -4.73
C SER A 131 -17.71 -1.67 -3.98
N ARG A 132 -16.68 -0.97 -3.52
CA ARG A 132 -16.80 0.36 -2.90
C ARG A 132 -16.72 1.50 -3.92
N ALA A 133 -16.78 1.18 -5.22
CA ALA A 133 -16.73 2.20 -6.25
C ALA A 133 -17.96 3.10 -6.08
N PRO A 134 -17.79 4.45 -6.05
CA PRO A 134 -18.91 5.37 -5.82
C PRO A 134 -20.08 5.06 -6.75
N MET A 135 -21.32 5.14 -6.26
CA MET A 135 -22.51 4.73 -7.04
C MET A 135 -22.60 5.43 -8.41
N ARG A 136 -22.21 6.70 -8.47
CA ARG A 136 -22.21 7.53 -9.70
C ARG A 136 -20.93 7.39 -10.53
N ALA A 137 -20.02 6.47 -10.20
CA ALA A 137 -18.81 6.25 -10.95
C ALA A 137 -19.14 5.66 -12.34
N GLY A 138 -18.63 6.30 -13.39
CA GLY A 138 -18.70 5.74 -14.74
C GLY A 138 -17.96 4.40 -14.87
N ARG A 139 -18.25 3.64 -15.92
CA ARG A 139 -17.70 2.29 -16.15
C ARG A 139 -16.18 2.20 -16.01
N SER A 140 -15.44 3.17 -16.56
CA SER A 140 -13.98 3.19 -16.49
C SER A 140 -13.48 3.34 -15.04
N HIS A 141 -14.08 4.25 -14.27
CA HIS A 141 -13.71 4.47 -12.89
C HIS A 141 -14.03 3.26 -12.01
N ARG A 142 -15.21 2.65 -12.18
CA ARG A 142 -15.55 1.39 -11.50
C ARG A 142 -14.57 0.27 -11.85
N ARG A 143 -14.24 0.09 -13.13
CA ARG A 143 -13.25 -0.90 -13.58
C ARG A 143 -11.86 -0.66 -12.99
N TYR A 144 -11.43 0.60 -12.91
CA TYR A 144 -10.16 0.97 -12.27
C TYR A 144 -10.20 0.55 -10.79
N PHE A 145 -11.23 0.99 -10.10
CA PHE A 145 -11.43 0.78 -8.67
C PHE A 145 -11.46 -0.72 -8.32
N ASP A 146 -12.20 -1.52 -9.09
CA ASP A 146 -12.31 -2.97 -8.90
C ASP A 146 -11.17 -3.77 -9.55
N SER A 147 -10.15 -3.10 -10.09
CA SER A 147 -8.99 -3.80 -10.64
C SER A 147 -8.19 -4.46 -9.52
N ARG A 148 -7.56 -5.60 -9.82
CA ARG A 148 -6.76 -6.36 -8.82
C ARG A 148 -5.67 -5.50 -8.19
N ARG A 149 -5.03 -4.63 -8.97
CA ARG A 149 -3.96 -3.75 -8.48
C ARG A 149 -4.49 -2.75 -7.44
N GLU A 150 -5.62 -2.11 -7.72
CA GLU A 150 -6.24 -1.13 -6.81
C GLU A 150 -6.86 -1.82 -5.59
N LEU A 151 -7.47 -2.99 -5.76
CA LEU A 151 -7.97 -3.81 -4.66
C LEU A 151 -6.82 -4.22 -3.73
N TRP A 152 -5.68 -4.67 -4.27
CA TRP A 152 -4.52 -5.04 -3.48
C TRP A 152 -3.99 -3.87 -2.66
N ALA A 153 -3.77 -2.72 -3.30
CA ALA A 153 -3.25 -1.54 -2.61
C ALA A 153 -4.18 -1.05 -1.51
N ARG A 154 -5.50 -1.06 -1.73
CA ARG A 154 -6.50 -0.69 -0.70
C ARG A 154 -6.58 -1.73 0.42
N SER A 155 -6.62 -3.03 0.10
CA SER A 155 -6.66 -4.07 1.13
C SER A 155 -5.37 -4.10 1.95
N TYR A 156 -4.21 -3.94 1.30
CA TYR A 156 -2.94 -3.81 1.99
C TYR A 156 -2.96 -2.63 2.98
N ALA A 157 -3.37 -1.45 2.52
CA ALA A 157 -3.41 -0.26 3.35
C ALA A 157 -4.33 -0.42 4.56
N GLN A 158 -5.55 -0.92 4.35
CA GLN A 158 -6.48 -1.15 5.45
C GLN A 158 -6.00 -2.24 6.41
N THR A 159 -5.36 -3.32 5.92
CA THR A 159 -4.81 -4.39 6.79
C THR A 159 -3.75 -3.82 7.71
N VAL A 160 -2.80 -3.03 7.20
CA VAL A 160 -1.77 -2.38 8.03
C VAL A 160 -2.39 -1.48 9.10
N LEU A 161 -3.39 -0.68 8.75
CA LEU A 161 -4.08 0.18 9.71
C LEU A 161 -4.84 -0.63 10.77
N LEU A 162 -5.51 -1.70 10.36
CA LEU A 162 -6.32 -2.57 11.21
C LEU A 162 -5.46 -3.35 12.21
N ARG A 163 -4.31 -3.85 11.76
CA ARG A 163 -3.34 -4.60 12.59
C ARG A 163 -2.39 -3.72 13.38
N SER A 164 -2.42 -2.40 13.18
CA SER A 164 -1.47 -1.50 13.82
C SER A 164 -1.62 -1.48 15.34
N SER A 165 -0.49 -1.55 16.04
CA SER A 165 -0.41 -1.30 17.48
C SER A 165 -0.62 0.19 17.84
N ASP A 166 -0.43 1.11 16.89
CA ASP A 166 -0.60 2.56 17.07
C ASP A 166 -2.10 2.94 17.11
N SER A 167 -2.56 3.41 18.27
CA SER A 167 -3.95 3.80 18.49
C SER A 167 -4.42 4.96 17.60
N SER A 168 -3.51 5.84 17.16
CA SER A 168 -3.83 6.95 16.26
C SER A 168 -4.14 6.45 14.85
N LEU A 169 -3.43 5.42 14.38
CA LEU A 169 -3.71 4.77 13.09
C LEU A 169 -5.03 3.99 13.13
N ARG A 170 -5.31 3.28 14.23
CA ARG A 170 -6.61 2.61 14.41
C ARG A 170 -7.76 3.61 14.47
N ALA A 171 -7.63 4.70 15.25
CA ALA A 171 -8.62 5.77 15.31
C ALA A 171 -8.85 6.42 13.94
N HIS A 172 -7.80 6.58 13.14
CA HIS A 172 -7.89 7.07 11.77
C HIS A 172 -8.73 6.13 10.88
N LEU A 173 -8.49 4.81 10.94
CA LEU A 173 -9.31 3.83 10.22
C LEU A 173 -10.78 3.88 10.67
N THR A 174 -11.04 3.92 11.98
CA THR A 174 -12.40 4.02 12.52
C THR A 174 -13.11 5.28 12.01
N ALA A 175 -12.42 6.43 11.95
CA ALA A 175 -13.00 7.67 11.42
C ALA A 175 -13.37 7.54 9.94
N LEU A 176 -12.52 6.91 9.12
CA LEU A 176 -12.78 6.67 7.70
C LEU A 176 -13.97 5.72 7.49
N GLN A 177 -14.07 4.65 8.28
CA GLN A 177 -15.20 3.71 8.24
C GLN A 177 -16.51 4.39 8.65
N ARG A 178 -16.49 5.23 9.70
CA ARG A 178 -17.67 6.02 10.11
C ARG A 178 -18.11 7.02 9.05
N ALA A 179 -17.15 7.57 8.29
CA ALA A 179 -17.42 8.46 7.17
C ALA A 179 -17.83 7.72 5.89
N ASP A 180 -17.93 6.40 5.92
CA ASP A 180 -18.18 5.54 4.76
C ASP A 180 -17.21 5.83 3.60
N ASP A 181 -15.93 6.10 3.92
CA ASP A 181 -14.93 6.43 2.89
C ASP A 181 -14.80 5.26 1.90
N PRO A 182 -14.86 5.52 0.57
CA PRO A 182 -14.86 4.45 -0.43
C PRO A 182 -13.57 3.62 -0.42
N PHE A 183 -12.47 4.14 0.11
CA PHE A 183 -11.19 3.41 0.11
C PHE A 183 -11.07 2.36 1.21
N VAL A 184 -12.03 2.29 2.14
CA VAL A 184 -12.06 1.30 3.23
C VAL A 184 -13.40 0.57 3.28
N TRP A 185 -13.39 -0.60 3.89
CA TRP A 185 -14.56 -1.43 4.17
C TRP A 185 -14.85 -1.50 5.68
N PRO A 186 -16.09 -1.78 6.09
CA PRO A 186 -16.40 -2.14 7.47
C PRO A 186 -15.53 -3.31 7.95
N GLU A 187 -15.09 -3.26 9.20
CA GLU A 187 -14.12 -4.22 9.75
C GLU A 187 -14.58 -5.68 9.61
N ARG A 188 -15.83 -5.98 9.99
CA ARG A 188 -16.39 -7.34 9.91
C ARG A 188 -16.37 -7.93 8.50
N GLU A 189 -16.62 -7.11 7.50
CA GLU A 189 -16.60 -7.53 6.09
C GLU A 189 -15.17 -7.67 5.56
N PHE A 190 -14.27 -6.85 6.07
CA PHE A 190 -12.89 -6.77 5.63
C PHE A 190 -11.98 -7.84 6.26
N GLU A 191 -12.27 -8.28 7.48
CA GLU A 191 -11.42 -9.17 8.26
C GLU A 191 -10.97 -10.44 7.51
N PRO A 192 -11.84 -11.17 6.77
CA PRO A 192 -11.40 -12.32 5.98
C PRO A 192 -10.36 -11.96 4.90
N LEU A 193 -10.47 -10.77 4.29
CA LEU A 193 -9.50 -10.30 3.31
C LEU A 193 -8.20 -9.84 3.97
N ALA A 194 -8.27 -9.24 5.17
CA ALA A 194 -7.10 -8.86 5.96
C ALA A 194 -6.22 -10.08 6.29
N CYS A 195 -6.84 -11.17 6.75
CA CYS A 195 -6.16 -12.45 6.99
C CYS A 195 -5.46 -12.97 5.72
N GLU A 196 -6.09 -12.83 4.54
CA GLU A 196 -5.46 -13.23 3.29
C GLU A 196 -4.30 -12.32 2.86
N VAL A 197 -4.33 -11.03 3.19
CA VAL A 197 -3.18 -10.13 3.00
C VAL A 197 -2.00 -10.59 3.85
N GLU A 198 -2.22 -10.91 5.12
CA GLU A 198 -1.19 -11.45 6.02
C GLU A 198 -0.66 -12.81 5.49
N ALA A 199 -1.57 -13.68 5.04
CA ALA A 199 -1.22 -14.98 4.48
C ALA A 199 -0.40 -14.88 3.18
N VAL A 200 -0.57 -13.84 2.37
CA VAL A 200 0.31 -13.57 1.21
C VAL A 200 1.76 -13.41 1.67
N PHE A 201 2.00 -12.60 2.71
CA PHE A 201 3.35 -12.42 3.22
C PHE A 201 3.88 -13.68 3.91
N ALA A 202 3.02 -14.47 4.56
CA ALA A 202 3.42 -15.76 5.13
C ALA A 202 3.88 -16.74 4.03
N ARG A 203 3.11 -16.86 2.93
CA ARG A 203 3.45 -17.71 1.77
C ARG A 203 4.73 -17.27 1.05
N LEU A 204 5.09 -16.00 1.18
CA LEU A 204 6.33 -15.44 0.62
C LEU A 204 7.52 -15.52 1.60
N ASP A 205 7.33 -16.04 2.82
CA ASP A 205 8.34 -16.03 3.89
C ASP A 205 8.80 -14.60 4.25
N LEU A 206 7.84 -13.67 4.28
CA LEU A 206 8.06 -12.24 4.54
C LEU A 206 7.27 -11.73 5.74
N LEU A 207 6.24 -12.44 6.18
CA LEU A 207 5.46 -12.05 7.36
C LEU A 207 6.36 -12.07 8.60
N LYS A 208 6.29 -11.02 9.41
CA LYS A 208 6.90 -11.02 10.73
C LYS A 208 5.93 -11.68 11.68
N SER A 209 6.45 -12.55 12.55
CA SER A 209 5.62 -13.20 13.55
C SER A 209 4.82 -12.13 14.30
N LEU A 210 3.51 -12.09 14.03
CA LEU A 210 2.57 -11.32 14.83
C LEU A 210 2.81 -11.82 16.25
N ARG A 211 3.21 -10.92 17.15
CA ARG A 211 3.10 -11.22 18.58
C ARG A 211 1.64 -11.61 18.77
N LEU A 212 1.40 -12.90 18.98
CA LEU A 212 0.17 -13.41 19.53
C LEU A 212 -0.03 -12.59 20.81
N ALA A 213 -0.95 -11.62 20.77
CA ALA A 213 -1.49 -11.07 21.99
C ALA A 213 -2.20 -12.25 22.65
N ALA A 214 -1.56 -12.77 23.71
CA ALA A 214 -2.15 -13.69 24.65
C ALA A 214 -3.38 -13.07 25.32
#